data_AF-A0A1I0RPS3-F1
#
_entry.id   AF-A0A1I0RPS3-F1
#
_cell.length_a   1.000
_cell.length_b   1.000
_cell.length_c   1.000
_cell.angle_alpha   90.00
_cell.angle_beta   90.00
_cell.angle_gamma   90.00
#
_symmetry.space_group_name_H-M   'P 1'
#
loop_
_entity.id
_entity.type
_entity.pdbx_description
1 polymer ?
#
loop_
_entity_poly.entity_id
_entity_poly.type
_entity_poly.pdbx_seq_one_letter_code
_entity_poly.pdbx_strand_id
1 'polypeptide(L)'
;MTQSIIERAIGCSLDVPKNKKSPREACNCLLGNDIGAYNTCGHGCIYCYANYNQETVRQNMQQHKSTSPFLIGNGKEGDKIREASQDSYRNGQITLF
;
A
#
# COMPACT_ATOMS: atom_id res chain seq x y z
N MET A 1 1.89 -9.06 6.99
CA MET A 1 3.16 -9.15 7.75
C MET A 1 2.92 -8.71 9.19
N THR A 2 3.49 -9.39 10.19
CA THR A 2 3.36 -9.04 11.62
C THR A 2 4.25 -7.86 12.00
N GLN A 3 4.05 -7.25 13.18
CA GLN A 3 4.93 -6.20 13.71
C GLN A 3 6.39 -6.66 13.79
N SER A 4 6.63 -7.82 14.40
CA SER A 4 7.97 -8.39 14.54
C SER A 4 8.71 -8.57 13.22
N ILE A 5 8.00 -8.99 12.16
CA ILE A 5 8.60 -9.14 10.82
C ILE A 5 8.99 -7.78 10.25
N ILE A 6 8.14 -6.77 10.41
CA ILE A 6 8.39 -5.42 9.90
C ILE A 6 9.55 -4.79 10.66
N GLU A 7 9.55 -4.83 12.00
CA GLU A 7 10.63 -4.32 12.85
C GLU A 7 11.99 -4.94 12.49
N ARG A 8 12.02 -6.25 12.26
CA ARG A 8 13.22 -6.96 11.79
C ARG A 8 13.69 -6.48 10.42
N ALA A 9 12.77 -6.22 9.49
CA ALA A 9 13.12 -5.78 8.13
C ALA A 9 13.64 -4.33 8.10
N ILE A 10 13.11 -3.45 8.95
CA ILE A 10 13.48 -2.03 8.99
C ILE A 10 14.58 -1.72 10.02
N GLY A 11 14.89 -2.66 10.93
CA GLY A 11 15.92 -2.50 11.95
C GLY A 11 15.57 -1.51 13.07
N CYS A 12 14.28 -1.27 13.35
CA CYS A 12 13.84 -0.45 14.48
C CYS A 12 12.50 -0.96 15.03
N SER A 13 12.22 -0.67 16.30
CA SER A 13 10.94 -0.96 16.92
C SER A 13 9.83 -0.02 16.41
N LEU A 14 8.59 -0.47 16.53
CA LEU A 14 7.39 0.27 16.14
C LEU A 14 6.44 0.48 17.33
N ASP A 15 6.00 1.71 17.54
CA ASP A 15 4.95 2.05 18.51
C ASP A 15 3.58 2.11 17.82
N VAL A 16 3.04 0.94 17.47
CA VAL A 16 1.75 0.84 16.75
C VAL A 16 0.57 0.97 17.74
N PRO A 17 -0.39 1.88 17.50
CA PRO A 17 -1.56 2.03 18.35
C PRO A 17 -2.38 0.73 18.46
N LYS A 18 -2.78 0.34 19.68
CA LYS A 18 -3.52 -0.92 19.95
C LYS A 18 -4.88 -1.03 19.24
N ASN A 19 -5.46 0.10 18.83
CA ASN A 19 -6.70 0.15 18.06
C ASN A 19 -6.49 -0.15 16.57
N LYS A 20 -5.24 -0.17 16.07
CA LYS A 20 -4.92 -0.66 14.73
C LYS A 20 -4.81 -2.18 14.79
N LYS A 21 -5.84 -2.85 14.26
CA LYS A 21 -5.91 -4.32 14.17
C LYS A 21 -5.91 -4.75 12.70
N SER A 22 -5.56 -6.02 12.49
CA SER A 22 -5.72 -6.66 11.17
C SER A 22 -7.16 -6.49 10.67
N PRO A 23 -7.37 -6.16 9.38
CA PRO A 23 -8.71 -6.10 8.81
C PRO A 23 -9.40 -7.48 8.73
N ARG A 24 -8.64 -8.56 8.88
CA ARG A 24 -9.12 -9.95 8.76
C ARG A 24 -8.78 -10.70 10.03
N GLU A 25 -9.78 -11.31 10.65
CA GLU A 25 -9.64 -12.10 11.88
C GLU A 25 -8.61 -13.23 11.73
N ALA A 26 -8.54 -13.85 10.55
CA ALA A 26 -7.60 -14.92 10.24
C ALA A 26 -6.21 -14.46 9.75
N CYS A 27 -5.93 -13.15 9.63
CA CYS A 27 -4.57 -12.66 9.31
C CYS A 27 -3.90 -11.98 10.51
N ASN A 28 -2.63 -12.29 10.75
CA ASN A 28 -1.77 -11.55 11.67
C ASN A 28 -1.08 -10.35 10.99
N CYS A 29 -1.75 -9.75 10.00
CA CYS A 29 -1.26 -8.59 9.29
C CYS A 29 -1.32 -7.37 10.21
N LEU A 30 -0.19 -6.67 10.42
CA LEU A 30 -0.11 -5.50 11.31
C LEU A 30 -1.00 -4.35 10.83
N LEU A 31 -0.90 -4.03 9.54
CA LEU A 31 -1.67 -2.99 8.86
C LEU A 31 -2.30 -3.59 7.60
N GLY A 32 -3.50 -3.13 7.27
CA GLY A 32 -4.19 -3.46 6.03
C GLY A 32 -4.25 -2.24 5.14
N ASN A 33 -3.22 -2.05 4.33
CA ASN A 33 -3.22 -1.03 3.29
C ASN A 33 -3.43 -1.71 1.93
N ASP A 34 -4.16 -1.03 1.05
CA ASP A 34 -4.31 -1.45 -0.33
C ASP A 34 -2.99 -1.27 -1.08
N ILE A 35 -2.70 -2.19 -2.01
CA ILE A 35 -1.54 -2.13 -2.89
C ILE A 35 -1.73 -1.16 -4.07
N GLY A 36 -2.93 -0.57 -4.20
CA GLY A 36 -3.26 0.44 -5.21
C GLY A 36 -4.18 -0.11 -6.29
N ALA A 37 -4.01 0.35 -7.53
CA ALA A 37 -4.88 -0.03 -8.64
C ALA A 37 -4.37 -1.28 -9.37
N TYR A 38 -5.25 -2.26 -9.58
CA TYR A 38 -4.94 -3.48 -10.34
C TYR A 38 -4.82 -3.20 -11.83
N ASN A 39 -4.14 -4.10 -12.56
CA ASN A 39 -3.90 -4.02 -13.99
C ASN A 39 -3.30 -2.66 -14.42
N THR A 40 -2.32 -2.15 -13.68
CA THR A 40 -1.66 -0.86 -13.99
C THR A 40 -0.15 -0.98 -14.20
N CYS A 41 0.46 -2.09 -13.78
CA CYS A 41 1.91 -2.24 -13.79
C CYS A 41 2.40 -2.96 -15.06
N GLY A 42 3.29 -2.33 -15.82
CA GLY A 42 3.76 -2.81 -17.13
C GLY A 42 4.77 -3.96 -17.12
N HIS A 43 5.14 -4.50 -15.95
CA HIS A 43 6.21 -5.51 -15.85
C HIS A 43 5.84 -6.91 -16.37
N GLY A 44 4.54 -7.21 -16.52
CA GLY A 44 4.10 -8.48 -17.14
C GLY A 44 4.47 -9.76 -16.39
N CYS A 45 4.73 -9.69 -15.08
CA CYS A 45 5.13 -10.85 -14.29
C CYS A 45 4.05 -11.93 -14.28
N ILE A 46 4.40 -13.16 -14.68
CA ILE A 46 3.47 -14.30 -14.80
C ILE A 46 2.81 -14.72 -13.48
N TYR A 47 3.42 -14.35 -12.35
CA TYR A 47 2.95 -14.68 -10.99
C TYR A 47 2.16 -13.52 -10.34
N CYS A 48 1.98 -12.39 -11.04
CA CYS A 48 1.37 -11.22 -10.44
C CYS A 48 -0.15 -11.37 -10.35
N TYR A 49 -0.67 -11.51 -9.13
CA TYR A 49 -2.12 -11.55 -8.91
C TYR A 49 -2.82 -10.21 -9.21
N ALA A 50 -2.10 -9.09 -9.10
CA ALA A 50 -2.67 -7.75 -9.29
C ALA A 50 -2.78 -7.33 -10.76
N ASN A 51 -2.05 -7.99 -11.67
CA ASN A 51 -2.04 -7.73 -13.12
C ASN A 51 -2.49 -8.97 -13.90
N TYR A 52 -3.72 -9.40 -13.66
CA TYR A 52 -4.26 -10.63 -14.24
C TYR A 52 -4.69 -10.48 -15.71
N ASN A 53 -4.79 -9.25 -16.25
CA ASN A 53 -5.17 -9.01 -17.65
C ASN A 53 -4.19 -8.05 -18.35
N GLN A 54 -3.38 -8.58 -19.27
CA GLN A 54 -2.36 -7.80 -20.00
C GLN A 54 -2.95 -6.73 -20.93
N GLU A 55 -4.12 -6.96 -21.52
CA GLU A 55 -4.74 -5.99 -22.41
C GLU A 55 -5.25 -4.79 -21.63
N THR A 56 -5.90 -5.04 -20.49
CA THR A 56 -6.30 -3.97 -19.56
C THR A 56 -5.09 -3.20 -19.04
N VAL A 57 -3.96 -3.87 -18.75
CA VAL A 57 -2.71 -3.20 -18.37
C VAL A 57 -2.27 -2.21 -19.45
N ARG A 58 -2.22 -2.62 -20.72
CA ARG A 58 -1.82 -1.72 -21.82
C ARG A 58 -2.74 -0.50 -21.91
N GLN A 59 -4.05 -0.71 -21.82
CA GLN A 59 -5.03 0.38 -21.89
C GLN A 59 -4.93 1.35 -20.70
N ASN A 60 -4.69 0.83 -19.49
CA ASN A 60 -4.54 1.65 -18.29
C ASN A 60 -3.25 2.46 -18.30
N MET A 61 -2.14 1.87 -18.76
CA MET A 61 -0.86 2.59 -18.88
C MET A 61 -0.97 3.82 -19.80
N GLN A 62 -1.76 3.74 -20.87
CA GLN A 62 -1.99 4.87 -21.79
C GLN A 62 -2.78 6.01 -21.14
N GLN A 63 -3.48 5.75 -20.03
CA GLN A 63 -4.26 6.76 -19.31
C GLN A 63 -3.44 7.50 -18.25
N HIS A 64 -2.17 7.14 -18.04
CA HIS A 64 -1.31 7.85 -17.09
C HIS A 64 -1.14 9.32 -17.50
N LYS A 65 -1.26 10.22 -16.52
CA LYS A 65 -1.06 11.66 -16.69
C LYS A 65 -0.12 12.15 -15.61
N SER A 66 1.06 12.64 -16.00
CA SER A 66 2.07 13.14 -15.05
C SER A 66 1.61 14.34 -14.21
N THR A 67 0.61 15.07 -14.69
CA THR A 67 -0.01 16.20 -13.99
C THR A 67 -1.12 15.79 -13.02
N SER A 68 -1.54 14.53 -13.05
CA SER A 68 -2.57 13.99 -12.17
C SER A 68 -1.92 13.39 -10.91
N PRO A 69 -2.50 13.58 -9.71
CA PRO A 69 -2.03 12.90 -8.50
C PRO A 69 -2.38 11.40 -8.47
N PHE A 70 -3.17 10.91 -9.44
CA PHE A 70 -3.57 9.52 -9.54
C PHE A 70 -2.58 8.70 -10.38
N LEU A 71 -2.49 7.40 -10.10
CA LEU A 71 -1.64 6.49 -10.87
C LEU A 71 -2.06 6.44 -12.36
N ILE A 72 -3.37 6.46 -12.63
CA ILE A 72 -3.94 6.53 -13.97
C ILE A 72 -5.15 7.47 -13.99
N GLY A 73 -5.36 8.18 -15.09
CA GLY A 73 -6.52 9.04 -15.28
C GLY A 73 -6.55 10.25 -14.33
N ASN A 74 -7.76 10.66 -13.96
CA ASN A 74 -8.05 11.79 -13.07
C ASN A 74 -9.18 11.39 -12.11
N GLY A 75 -9.43 12.22 -11.10
CA GLY A 75 -10.62 12.08 -10.25
C GLY A 75 -11.90 12.09 -11.09
N LYS A 76 -12.85 11.24 -10.71
CA LYS A 76 -14.17 11.09 -11.33
C LYS A 76 -15.22 11.84 -10.54
N GLU A 77 -16.35 12.10 -11.19
CA GLU A 77 -17.52 12.64 -10.51
C GLU A 77 -17.95 11.70 -9.38
N GLY A 78 -18.11 12.24 -8.18
CA GLY A 78 -18.46 11.49 -6.97
C GLY A 78 -17.28 11.00 -6.13
N ASP A 79 -16.03 11.14 -6.60
CA ASP A 79 -14.85 10.84 -5.79
C ASP A 79 -14.80 11.74 -4.55
N LYS A 80 -14.44 11.16 -3.40
CA LYS A 80 -14.30 11.87 -2.13
C LYS A 80 -12.83 11.91 -1.71
N ILE A 81 -12.18 13.04 -2.00
CA ILE A 81 -10.81 13.29 -1.56
C ILE A 81 -10.81 13.62 -0.07
N ARG A 82 -9.96 12.94 0.69
CA ARG A 82 -9.76 13.17 2.12
C ARG A 82 -8.28 13.27 2.40
N GLU A 83 -7.91 14.14 3.33
CA GLU A 83 -6.55 14.16 3.87
C GLU A 83 -6.26 12.87 4.61
N ALA A 84 -5.13 12.25 4.29
CA ALA A 84 -4.68 11.03 4.96
C ALA A 84 -3.85 11.41 6.19
N SER A 85 -4.25 10.95 7.37
CA SER A 85 -3.42 11.05 8.58
C SER A 85 -2.31 10.00 8.50
N GLN A 86 -1.09 10.47 8.22
CA GLN A 86 0.11 9.65 8.09
C GLN A 86 1.05 9.93 9.26
N ASP A 87 0.92 9.14 10.32
CA ASP A 87 1.82 9.22 11.47
C ASP A 87 2.94 8.19 11.36
N SER A 88 4.17 8.59 11.75
CA SER A 88 5.27 7.64 11.89
C SER A 88 5.09 6.82 13.16
N TYR A 89 5.15 5.50 13.04
CA TYR A 89 5.20 4.58 14.19
C TYR A 89 6.63 4.17 14.54
N ARG A 90 7.66 4.68 13.84
CA ARG A 90 9.05 4.33 14.13
C ARG A 90 9.44 4.85 15.50
N ASN A 91 9.89 3.95 16.35
CA ASN A 91 10.56 4.32 17.58
C ASN A 91 12.05 4.52 17.27
N GLY A 92 12.52 5.76 17.42
CA GLY A 92 13.91 6.16 17.17
C GLY A 92 14.87 5.89 18.33
N GLN A 93 14.37 5.33 19.44
CA GLN A 93 15.18 5.05 20.62
C GLN A 93 16.06 3.82 20.40
N ILE A 94 17.35 3.98 20.65
CA ILE A 94 18.31 2.88 20.68
C ILE A 94 18.05 2.07 21.95
N THR A 95 17.84 0.77 21.81
CA THR A 95 17.82 -0.17 22.94
C THR A 95 19.27 -0.51 23.30
N LEU A 96 19.69 -0.18 24.53
CA LEU A 96 21.06 -0.35 25.00
C LEU A 96 21.36 -1.76 25.56
N PHE A 97 20.39 -2.68 25.50
CA PHE A 97 20.46 -4.02 26.08
C PHE A 97 19.71 -5.02 25.22
#